data_AF-A0A560JMT3-F1
#
_entry.id   AF-A0A560JMT3-F1
#
_cell.length_a   1.000
_cell.length_b   1.000
_cell.length_c   1.000
_cell.angle_alpha   90.00
_cell.angle_beta   90.00
_cell.angle_gamma   90.00
#
_symmetry.space_group_name_H-M   'P 1'
#
loop_
_entity.id
_entity.type
_entity.pdbx_description
1 polymer ?
#
loop_
_entity_poly.entity_id
_entity_poly.type
_entity_poly.pdbx_seq_one_letter_code
_entity_poly.pdbx_strand_id
1 'polypeptide(L)'
;MTSIRQIEANRSNAKRSTGPKTAGGKARSSRNALRHGLARSAISDAAEAANLAVAIASGLGPQVAPDAAMALARSKLALLQIRSLRQAMLAALLTGPLPADLKGLPGLERYDRAALAQQKRTLRLLGLARG
;
A
#
# COMPACT_ATOMS: atom_id res chain seq x y z
N MET A 1 3.82 5.79 19.00
CA MET A 1 3.94 7.25 18.80
C MET A 1 5.20 7.54 18.01
N THR A 2 5.19 8.53 17.12
CA THR A 2 6.41 8.99 16.42
C THR A 2 7.15 9.95 17.34
N SER A 3 8.45 9.76 17.58
CA SER A 3 9.20 10.64 18.47
C SER A 3 9.38 12.04 17.85
N ILE A 4 9.57 13.06 18.70
CA ILE A 4 9.88 14.43 18.24
C ILE A 4 11.09 14.40 17.28
N ARG A 5 12.10 13.60 17.61
CA ARG A 5 13.29 13.38 16.76
C ARG A 5 12.95 12.81 15.38
N GLN A 6 12.01 11.87 15.29
CA GLN A 6 11.54 11.34 14.01
C GLN A 6 10.73 12.37 13.22
N ILE A 7 9.94 13.22 13.90
CA ILE A 7 9.16 14.29 13.25
C ILE A 7 10.09 15.34 12.63
N GLU A 8 11.10 15.79 13.38
CA GLU A 8 12.09 16.77 12.91
C GLU A 8 12.93 16.22 11.74
N ALA A 9 13.36 14.95 11.85
CA ALA A 9 14.07 14.28 10.76
C ALA A 9 13.21 14.17 9.50
N ASN A 10 11.93 13.78 9.63
CA ASN A 10 11.00 13.73 8.50
C ASN A 10 10.76 15.11 7.87
N ARG A 11 10.66 16.17 8.68
CA ARG A 11 10.48 17.55 8.20
C ARG A 11 11.71 18.05 7.45
N SER A 12 12.91 17.73 7.96
CA SER A 12 14.19 18.04 7.31
C SER A 12 14.36 17.29 5.99
N ASN A 13 14.05 15.99 5.97
CA ASN A 13 14.11 15.16 4.77
C ASN A 13 13.07 15.59 3.71
N ALA A 14 11.88 16.01 4.14
CA ALA A 14 10.85 16.55 3.24
C ALA A 14 11.33 17.83 2.55
N LYS A 15 12.03 18.73 3.26
CA LYS A 15 12.61 19.95 2.68
C LYS A 15 13.71 19.66 1.66
N ARG A 16 14.46 18.57 1.82
CA ARG A 16 15.50 18.12 0.85
C ARG A 16 14.94 17.32 -0.32
N SER A 17 13.74 16.72 -0.18
CA SER A 17 13.12 15.91 -1.23
C SER A 17 12.51 16.81 -2.31
N THR A 18 13.20 16.93 -3.44
CA THR A 18 12.76 17.69 -4.61
C THR A 18 12.11 16.78 -5.64
N GLY A 19 11.16 15.94 -5.20
CA GLY A 19 10.43 15.00 -6.07
C GLY A 19 10.02 15.63 -7.41
N PRO A 20 9.85 14.82 -8.47
CA PRO A 20 9.82 15.30 -9.84
C PRO A 20 8.82 16.45 -10.08
N LYS A 21 9.35 17.66 -10.33
CA LYS A 21 8.56 18.89 -10.53
C LYS A 21 8.10 19.08 -11.98
N THR A 22 8.76 18.44 -12.93
CA THR A 22 8.48 18.58 -14.37
C THR A 22 7.61 17.42 -14.89
N ALA A 23 6.86 17.64 -15.97
CA ALA A 23 6.06 16.60 -16.61
C ALA A 23 6.91 15.38 -17.02
N GLY A 24 8.09 15.61 -17.61
CA GLY A 24 9.04 14.55 -17.96
C GLY A 24 9.65 13.85 -16.73
N GLY A 25 9.87 14.56 -15.62
CA GLY A 25 10.28 13.97 -14.36
C GLY A 25 9.20 13.05 -13.79
N LYS A 26 7.93 13.48 -13.83
CA LYS A 26 6.79 12.69 -13.37
C LYS A 26 6.58 11.45 -14.26
N ALA A 27 6.70 11.58 -15.57
CA ALA A 27 6.60 10.47 -16.51
C ALA A 27 7.72 9.43 -16.34
N ARG A 28 8.94 9.85 -16.02
CA ARG A 28 10.02 8.91 -15.66
C ARG A 28 9.76 8.23 -14.31
N SER A 29 9.29 8.99 -13.32
CA SER A 29 8.97 8.44 -12.00
C SER A 29 7.78 7.49 -12.02
N SER A 30 6.79 7.68 -12.90
CA SER A 30 5.66 6.76 -13.05
C SER A 30 6.08 5.42 -13.66
N ARG A 31 7.11 5.41 -14.52
CA ARG A 31 7.70 4.16 -15.05
C ARG A 31 8.40 3.31 -13.99
N ASN A 32 8.76 3.86 -12.82
CA ASN A 32 9.28 3.05 -11.71
C ASN A 32 8.28 1.97 -11.28
N ALA A 33 6.98 2.25 -11.41
CA ALA A 33 5.92 1.28 -11.15
C ALA A 33 5.88 0.14 -12.17
N LEU A 34 6.20 0.44 -13.43
CA LEU A 34 6.26 -0.54 -14.51
C LEU A 34 7.55 -1.38 -14.45
N ARG A 35 8.67 -0.81 -14.00
CA ARG A 35 9.97 -1.47 -13.96
C ARG A 35 10.04 -2.62 -12.96
N HIS A 36 9.44 -2.46 -11.79
CA HIS A 36 9.51 -3.46 -10.72
C HIS A 36 8.20 -4.23 -10.54
N GLY A 37 7.12 -3.83 -11.22
CA GLY A 37 5.79 -4.44 -11.07
C GLY A 37 5.12 -4.20 -9.71
N LEU A 38 5.89 -3.83 -8.67
CA LEU A 38 5.43 -3.66 -7.28
C LEU A 38 4.54 -2.44 -7.04
N ALA A 39 4.64 -1.42 -7.90
CA ALA A 39 3.75 -0.25 -7.86
C ALA A 39 2.72 -0.26 -8.98
N ARG A 40 2.70 -1.32 -9.81
CA ARG A 40 1.51 -1.73 -10.53
C ARG A 40 0.62 -2.37 -9.48
N SER A 41 0.09 -1.55 -8.57
CA SER A 41 -1.07 -1.94 -7.77
C SER A 41 -2.01 -2.50 -8.80
N ALA A 42 -2.23 -3.81 -8.77
CA ALA A 42 -3.34 -4.37 -9.51
C ALA A 42 -4.49 -3.47 -9.12
N ILE A 43 -5.08 -2.84 -10.13
CA ILE A 43 -6.33 -2.12 -9.97
C ILE A 43 -7.23 -3.24 -9.45
N SER A 44 -7.39 -3.34 -8.12
CA SER A 44 -8.38 -4.23 -7.56
C SER A 44 -9.66 -3.82 -8.26
N ASP A 45 -10.32 -4.82 -8.84
CA ASP A 45 -11.49 -4.60 -9.67
C ASP A 45 -12.41 -3.62 -8.91
N ALA A 46 -12.82 -2.55 -9.58
CA ALA A 46 -13.65 -1.54 -8.95
C ALA A 46 -14.91 -2.17 -8.35
N ALA A 47 -15.40 -3.26 -8.96
CA ALA A 47 -16.49 -4.08 -8.45
C ALA A 47 -16.13 -4.80 -7.14
N GLU A 48 -14.94 -5.41 -7.06
CA GLU A 48 -14.46 -6.10 -5.85
C GLU A 48 -14.30 -5.12 -4.68
N ALA A 49 -13.74 -3.94 -4.94
CA ALA A 49 -13.60 -2.88 -3.96
C ALA A 49 -14.96 -2.36 -3.46
N ALA A 50 -15.93 -2.20 -4.37
CA ALA A 50 -17.28 -1.79 -4.02
C ALA A 50 -18.00 -2.84 -3.16
N ASN A 51 -17.92 -4.12 -3.55
CA ASN A 51 -18.53 -5.22 -2.82
C ASN A 51 -17.97 -5.33 -1.40
N LEU A 52 -16.65 -5.22 -1.26
CA LEU A 52 -16.00 -5.24 0.06
C LEU A 52 -16.37 -4.00 0.89
N ALA A 53 -16.52 -2.83 0.27
CA ALA A 53 -16.97 -1.63 0.97
C ALA A 53 -18.40 -1.78 1.53
N VAL A 54 -19.31 -2.37 0.75
CA VAL A 54 -20.67 -2.69 1.21
C VAL A 54 -20.61 -3.67 2.38
N ALA A 55 -19.84 -4.76 2.27
CA ALA A 55 -19.70 -5.73 3.36
C ALA A 55 -19.12 -5.09 4.63
N ILE A 56 -18.16 -4.18 4.51
CA ILE A 56 -17.58 -3.41 5.62
C ILE A 56 -18.63 -2.51 6.27
N ALA A 57 -19.42 -1.78 5.47
CA ALA A 57 -20.46 -0.90 5.97
C ALA A 57 -21.58 -1.69 6.69
N SER A 58 -21.99 -2.83 6.12
CA SER A 58 -22.99 -3.71 6.73
C SER A 58 -22.50 -4.34 8.05
N GLY A 59 -21.22 -4.70 8.14
CA GLY A 59 -20.65 -5.35 9.32
C GLY A 59 -20.29 -4.40 10.47
N LEU A 60 -19.92 -3.15 10.16
CA LEU A 60 -19.57 -2.13 11.17
C LEU A 60 -20.75 -1.23 11.56
N GLY A 61 -21.89 -1.37 10.86
CA GLY A 61 -23.11 -0.61 11.10
C GLY A 61 -23.08 0.82 10.50
N PRO A 62 -24.17 1.58 10.67
CA PRO A 62 -24.41 2.88 10.02
C PRO A 62 -23.43 4.00 10.41
N GLN A 63 -22.50 3.73 11.33
CA GLN A 63 -21.54 4.73 11.84
C GLN A 63 -20.32 4.92 10.93
N VAL A 64 -20.17 4.08 9.90
CA VAL A 64 -19.08 4.18 8.94
C VAL A 64 -19.55 4.93 7.69
N ALA A 65 -18.94 6.09 7.43
CA ALA A 65 -19.19 6.84 6.21
C ALA A 65 -18.82 5.99 4.97
N PRO A 66 -19.61 6.06 3.87
CA PRO A 66 -19.38 5.27 2.64
C PRO A 66 -17.96 5.44 2.07
N ASP A 67 -17.45 6.68 2.06
CA ASP A 67 -16.09 6.97 1.59
C ASP A 67 -15.02 6.30 2.44
N ALA A 68 -15.25 6.21 3.76
CA ALA A 68 -14.33 5.57 4.69
C ALA A 68 -14.35 4.04 4.54
N ALA A 69 -15.52 3.44 4.30
CA ALA A 69 -15.65 2.03 3.96
C ALA A 69 -14.93 1.69 2.64
N MET A 70 -15.09 2.53 1.61
CA MET A 70 -14.41 2.39 0.32
C MET A 70 -12.89 2.53 0.46
N ALA A 71 -12.42 3.51 1.23
CA ALA A 71 -10.99 3.69 1.51
C ALA A 71 -10.40 2.47 2.23
N LEU A 72 -11.14 1.91 3.20
CA LEU A 72 -10.73 0.69 3.90
C LEU A 72 -10.70 -0.52 2.96
N ALA A 73 -11.73 -0.72 2.14
CA ALA A 73 -11.82 -1.82 1.18
C ALA A 73 -10.63 -1.82 0.21
N ARG A 74 -10.35 -0.68 -0.44
CA ARG A 74 -9.22 -0.52 -1.35
C ARG A 74 -7.89 -0.82 -0.67
N SER A 75 -7.70 -0.30 0.55
CA SER A 75 -6.46 -0.54 1.30
C SER A 75 -6.26 -2.03 1.64
N LYS A 76 -7.34 -2.75 1.97
CA LYS A 76 -7.30 -4.16 2.33
C LYS A 76 -7.00 -5.03 1.10
N LEU A 77 -7.64 -4.74 -0.03
CA LEU A 77 -7.40 -5.46 -1.30
C LEU A 77 -5.97 -5.25 -1.81
N ALA A 78 -5.47 -4.02 -1.77
CA ALA A 78 -4.08 -3.73 -2.14
C ALA A 78 -3.09 -4.52 -1.26
N LEU A 79 -3.36 -4.62 0.04
CA LEU A 79 -2.52 -5.38 0.97
C LEU A 79 -2.56 -6.89 0.70
N LEU A 80 -3.75 -7.45 0.43
CA LEU A 80 -3.90 -8.85 0.05
C LEU A 80 -3.17 -9.19 -1.24
N GLN A 81 -3.24 -8.31 -2.24
CA GLN A 81 -2.53 -8.47 -3.51
C GLN A 81 -1.01 -8.46 -3.33
N ILE A 82 -0.48 -7.51 -2.55
CA ILE A 82 0.97 -7.47 -2.26
C ILE A 82 1.41 -8.76 -1.57
N ARG A 83 0.64 -9.25 -0.59
CA ARG A 83 0.94 -10.52 0.10
C ARG A 83 0.85 -11.73 -0.84
N SER A 84 -0.15 -11.79 -1.70
CA SER A 84 -0.29 -12.86 -2.70
C SER A 84 0.89 -12.87 -3.67
N LEU A 85 1.27 -11.70 -4.19
CA LEU A 85 2.44 -11.56 -5.07
C LEU A 85 3.72 -12.00 -4.36
N ARG A 86 3.90 -11.59 -3.09
CA ARG A 86 5.04 -12.02 -2.27
C ARG A 86 5.08 -13.54 -2.11
N GLN A 87 3.94 -14.15 -1.79
CA GLN A 87 3.83 -15.61 -1.63
C GLN A 87 4.11 -16.35 -2.94
N ALA A 88 3.61 -15.85 -4.07
CA ALA A 88 3.88 -16.41 -5.39
C ALA A 88 5.38 -16.33 -5.74
N MET A 89 6.04 -15.20 -5.44
CA MET A 89 7.49 -15.06 -5.64
C MET A 89 8.30 -15.98 -4.72
N LEU A 90 7.89 -16.14 -3.45
CA LEU A 90 8.53 -17.08 -2.54
C LEU A 90 8.32 -18.54 -2.99
N ALA A 91 7.12 -18.91 -3.44
CA ALA A 91 6.85 -20.24 -3.98
C ALA A 91 7.71 -20.53 -5.22
N ALA A 92 7.84 -19.57 -6.14
CA ALA A 92 8.67 -19.70 -7.33
C ALA A 92 10.16 -19.93 -7.01
N LEU A 93 10.67 -19.40 -5.89
CA LEU A 93 12.03 -19.68 -5.42
C LEU A 93 12.22 -21.11 -4.93
N LEU A 94 11.17 -21.70 -4.37
CA LEU A 94 11.20 -23.05 -3.81
C LEU A 94 11.05 -24.13 -4.89
N THR A 95 10.37 -23.82 -6.01
CA THR A 95 10.00 -24.80 -7.04
C THR A 95 10.65 -24.58 -8.40
N GLY A 96 11.39 -23.50 -8.61
CA GLY A 96 12.01 -23.15 -9.89
C GLY A 96 13.47 -22.71 -9.78
N PRO A 97 14.17 -22.51 -10.91
CA PRO A 97 15.50 -21.89 -10.89
C PRO A 97 15.41 -20.49 -10.30
N LEU A 98 16.37 -20.12 -9.45
CA LEU A 98 16.44 -18.82 -8.78
C LEU A 98 16.20 -17.69 -9.80
N PRO A 99 15.12 -16.88 -9.67
CA PRO A 99 14.87 -15.79 -10.61
C PRO A 99 16.01 -14.79 -10.53
N ALA A 100 16.49 -14.29 -11.67
CA ALA A 100 17.60 -13.34 -11.72
C ALA A 100 17.35 -12.02 -10.93
N ASP A 101 16.09 -11.70 -10.60
CA ASP A 101 15.69 -10.46 -9.93
C ASP A 101 15.32 -10.63 -8.45
N LEU A 102 16.09 -11.45 -7.71
CA LEU A 102 16.05 -11.54 -6.24
C LEU A 102 16.12 -10.18 -5.52
N LYS A 103 16.63 -9.15 -6.21
CA LYS A 103 16.68 -7.76 -5.73
C LYS A 103 15.30 -7.16 -5.44
N GLY A 104 14.22 -7.71 -6.00
CA GLY A 104 12.84 -7.24 -5.77
C GLY A 104 12.22 -7.65 -4.42
N LEU A 105 12.72 -8.72 -3.77
CA LEU A 105 12.16 -9.26 -2.52
C LEU A 105 12.24 -8.30 -1.33
N PRO A 106 13.38 -7.63 -1.04
CA PRO A 106 13.43 -6.59 -0.01
C PRO A 106 12.51 -5.40 -0.34
N GLY A 107 12.28 -5.13 -1.63
CA GLY A 107 11.35 -4.11 -2.10
C GLY A 107 9.92 -4.36 -1.62
N LEU A 108 9.47 -5.61 -1.63
CA LEU A 108 8.12 -6.02 -1.19
C LEU A 108 7.87 -5.73 0.30
N GLU A 109 8.87 -5.87 1.18
CA GLU A 109 8.73 -5.52 2.61
C GLU A 109 8.38 -4.05 2.81
N ARG A 110 8.95 -3.17 1.98
CA ARG A 110 8.66 -1.74 2.03
C ARG A 110 7.21 -1.47 1.66
N TYR A 111 6.67 -2.18 0.67
CA TYR A 111 5.27 -2.06 0.26
C TYR A 111 4.31 -2.64 1.31
N ASP A 112 4.63 -3.79 1.92
CA ASP A 112 3.85 -4.37 3.02
C ASP A 112 3.77 -3.41 4.21
N ARG A 113 4.91 -2.84 4.63
CA ARG A 113 4.94 -1.85 5.73
C ARG A 113 4.14 -0.60 5.39
N ALA A 114 4.20 -0.12 4.15
CA ALA A 114 3.42 1.03 3.70
C ALA A 114 1.91 0.75 3.71
N ALA A 115 1.49 -0.40 3.19
CA ALA A 115 0.08 -0.81 3.17
C ALA A 115 -0.47 -0.99 4.59
N LEU A 116 0.28 -1.63 5.50
CA LEU A 116 -0.07 -1.74 6.92
C LEU A 116 -0.17 -0.37 7.61
N ALA A 117 0.75 0.54 7.29
CA ALA A 117 0.72 1.90 7.84
C ALA A 117 -0.49 2.69 7.33
N GLN A 118 -0.93 2.45 6.10
CA GLN A 118 -2.16 3.04 5.56
C GLN A 118 -3.39 2.46 6.25
N GLN A 119 -3.50 1.13 6.36
CA GLN A 119 -4.59 0.45 7.07
C GLN A 119 -4.74 0.92 8.52
N LYS A 120 -3.63 1.04 9.27
CA LYS A 120 -3.63 1.54 10.65
C LYS A 120 -4.13 2.98 10.75
N ARG A 121 -3.84 3.84 9.77
CA ARG A 121 -4.39 5.21 9.73
C ARG A 121 -5.89 5.19 9.49
N THR A 122 -6.36 4.38 8.53
CA THR A 122 -7.79 4.24 8.25
C THR A 122 -8.55 3.75 9.48
N LEU A 123 -8.04 2.74 10.18
CA LEU A 123 -8.66 2.21 11.41
C LEU A 123 -8.71 3.24 12.55
N ARG A 124 -7.71 4.11 12.69
CA ARG A 124 -7.74 5.22 13.66
C ARG A 124 -8.77 6.28 13.30
N LEU A 125 -8.87 6.65 12.01
CA LEU A 125 -9.87 7.61 11.54
C LEU A 125 -11.29 7.09 11.74
N LEU A 126 -11.47 5.76 11.68
CA LEU A 126 -12.74 5.09 11.95
C LEU A 126 -13.04 4.88 13.46
N GLY A 127 -12.14 5.30 14.37
CA GLY A 127 -12.31 5.08 15.81
C GLY A 127 -12.21 3.60 16.25
N LEU A 128 -11.80 2.70 15.35
CA LEU A 128 -11.73 1.26 15.57
C LEU A 128 -10.35 0.79 16.07
N ALA A 129 -9.36 1.67 16.06
CA ALA A 129 -8.07 1.40 16.66
C ALA A 129 -8.15 1.60 18.18
N ARG A 130 -8.55 0.55 18.92
CA ARG A 130 -8.28 0.50 20.36
C ARG A 130 -6.78 0.24 20.56
N GLY A 131 -6.08 1.19 21.19
CA GLY A 131 -4.65 1.14 21.51
C GLY A 131 -3.94 2.48 21.34
#